data_AF-A0A6J1UH92-F1
#
_entry.id   AF-A0A6J1UH92-F1
#
_cell.length_a   1.000
_cell.length_b   1.000
_cell.length_c   1.000
_cell.angle_alpha   90.00
_cell.angle_beta   90.00
_cell.angle_gamma   90.00
#
_symmetry.space_group_name_H-M   'P 1'
#
loop_
_entity.id
_entity.type
_entity.pdbx_description
1 polymer ?
#
loop_
_entity_poly.entity_id
_entity_poly.type
_entity_poly.pdbx_seq_one_letter_code
_entity_poly.pdbx_strand_id
1 'polypeptide(L)'
;MAFQKAVKGTILVGGGAVATVFALSQLSQYRKKGHHATVEASECKLVPILNSLPTRENHFQALRETSEFDVLIIGGGATGSGCALDAVTRGLSTALVERDDFGSGTSSRSTKLIHGGVRYLQKAIMKLDFEQESGIMAELEVGAGL
;
A
#
# COMPACT_ATOMS: atom_id res chain seq x y z
N MET A 1 -16.46 40.44 -46.95
CA MET A 1 -16.04 39.11 -46.45
C MET A 1 -14.72 39.09 -45.66
N ALA A 2 -13.94 40.19 -45.58
CA ALA A 2 -12.66 40.22 -44.86
C ALA A 2 -12.79 40.32 -43.32
N PHE A 3 -13.84 40.98 -42.81
CA PHE A 3 -14.02 41.24 -41.37
C PHE A 3 -14.35 39.97 -40.55
N GLN A 4 -15.17 39.05 -41.08
CA GLN A 4 -15.49 37.79 -40.41
C GLN A 4 -14.30 36.81 -40.32
N LYS A 5 -13.33 36.91 -41.26
CA LYS A 5 -12.10 36.10 -41.21
C LYS A 5 -11.12 36.62 -40.16
N ALA A 6 -11.03 37.94 -39.99
CA ALA A 6 -10.21 38.56 -38.96
C ALA A 6 -10.71 38.24 -37.54
N VAL A 7 -12.03 38.33 -37.30
CA VAL A 7 -12.65 38.04 -35.99
C VAL A 7 -12.50 36.57 -35.58
N LYS A 8 -12.63 35.63 -36.52
CA LYS A 8 -12.38 34.20 -36.24
C LYS A 8 -10.91 33.91 -35.93
N GLY A 9 -9.97 34.64 -36.54
CA GLY A 9 -8.53 34.51 -36.28
C GLY A 9 -8.10 35.04 -34.91
N THR A 10 -8.64 36.19 -34.47
CA THR A 10 -8.32 36.78 -33.15
C THR A 10 -8.91 35.98 -31.99
N ILE A 11 -10.11 35.39 -32.13
CA ILE A 11 -10.71 34.55 -31.10
C ILE A 11 -9.90 33.26 -30.89
N LEU A 12 -9.36 32.66 -31.95
CA LEU A 12 -8.56 31.43 -31.86
C LEU A 12 -7.22 31.66 -31.13
N VAL A 13 -6.53 32.77 -31.43
CA VAL A 13 -5.25 33.12 -30.80
C VAL A 13 -5.45 33.58 -29.35
N GLY A 14 -6.49 34.37 -29.08
CA GLY A 14 -6.83 34.82 -27.73
C GLY A 14 -7.26 33.66 -26.82
N GLY A 15 -8.12 32.77 -27.31
CA GLY A 15 -8.60 31.60 -26.56
C GLY A 15 -7.48 30.60 -26.26
N GLY A 16 -6.61 30.32 -27.23
CA GLY A 16 -5.47 29.41 -27.06
C GLY A 16 -4.46 29.91 -26.02
N ALA A 17 -4.16 31.21 -26.02
CA ALA A 17 -3.25 31.80 -25.05
C ALA A 17 -3.81 31.70 -23.61
N VAL A 18 -5.10 32.01 -23.42
CA VAL A 18 -5.75 31.90 -22.10
C VAL A 18 -5.78 30.46 -21.60
N ALA A 19 -6.12 29.49 -22.45
CA ALA A 19 -6.12 28.07 -22.09
C ALA A 19 -4.72 27.58 -21.70
N THR A 20 -3.68 28.02 -22.41
CA THR A 20 -2.30 27.61 -22.12
C THR A 20 -1.79 28.19 -20.80
N VAL A 21 -2.09 29.46 -20.53
CA VAL A 21 -1.73 30.11 -19.25
C VAL A 21 -2.48 29.47 -18.08
N PHE A 22 -3.77 29.15 -18.25
CA PHE A 22 -4.55 28.46 -17.24
C PHE A 22 -4.01 27.04 -16.98
N ALA A 23 -3.68 26.28 -18.02
CA ALA A 23 -3.11 24.95 -17.90
C ALA A 23 -1.73 24.96 -17.20
N LEU A 24 -0.85 25.91 -17.58
CA LEU A 24 0.46 26.08 -16.93
C LEU A 24 0.32 26.49 -15.46
N SER A 25 -0.66 27.35 -15.14
CA SER A 25 -0.98 27.73 -13.76
C SER A 25 -1.39 26.51 -12.94
N GLN A 26 -2.34 25.70 -13.44
CA GLN A 26 -2.78 24.48 -12.76
C GLN A 26 -1.64 23.47 -12.57
N LEU A 27 -0.78 23.30 -13.58
CA LEU A 27 0.37 22.40 -13.50
C LEU A 27 1.42 22.90 -12.49
N SER A 28 1.68 24.21 -12.44
CA SER A 28 2.58 24.81 -11.45
C SER A 28 2.03 24.64 -10.04
N GLN A 29 0.72 24.77 -9.84
CA GLN A 29 0.09 24.56 -8.53
C GLN A 29 0.12 23.09 -8.11
N TYR A 30 -0.06 22.16 -9.04
CA TYR A 30 0.11 20.73 -8.78
C TYR A 30 1.55 20.40 -8.35
N ARG A 31 2.56 20.94 -9.04
CA ARG A 31 3.97 20.70 -8.72
C ARG A 31 4.43 21.34 -7.41
N LYS A 32 3.79 22.42 -6.97
CA LYS A 32 4.05 23.07 -5.67
C LYS A 32 3.41 22.34 -4.49
N LYS A 33 2.44 21.46 -4.73
CA LYS A 33 1.74 20.71 -3.68
C LYS A 33 2.51 19.45 -3.24
N GLY A 34 3.82 19.60 -3.05
CA GLY A 34 4.65 18.59 -2.39
C GLY A 34 4.46 18.72 -0.89
N HIS A 35 3.50 17.98 -0.33
CA HIS A 35 3.38 17.85 1.12
C HIS A 35 4.53 16.95 1.60
N HIS A 36 5.62 17.56 2.05
CA HIS A 36 6.62 16.83 2.82
C HIS A 36 6.03 16.52 4.19
N ALA A 37 5.48 15.32 4.36
CA ALA A 37 5.11 14.81 5.67
C ALA A 37 6.40 14.58 6.46
N THR A 38 6.68 15.46 7.43
CA THR A 38 7.68 15.20 8.46
C THR A 38 7.05 14.26 9.47
N VAL A 39 7.30 12.96 9.31
CA VAL A 39 6.96 11.96 10.32
C VAL A 39 8.06 11.96 11.37
N GLU A 40 7.72 12.31 12.60
CA GLU A 40 8.60 12.12 13.74
C GLU A 40 8.63 10.60 14.02
N ALA A 41 9.82 9.99 13.93
CA ALA A 41 9.96 8.57 14.18
C ALA A 41 9.58 8.31 15.64
N SER A 42 8.55 7.50 15.86
CA SER A 42 8.17 7.01 17.19
C SER A 42 9.39 6.39 17.87
N GLU A 43 9.58 6.72 19.15
CA GLU A 43 10.70 6.25 19.96
C GLU A 43 10.89 4.75 19.80
N CYS A 44 12.09 4.32 19.38
CA CYS A 44 12.36 2.92 19.12
C CYS A 44 12.37 2.17 20.45
N LYS A 45 11.25 1.52 20.77
CA LYS A 45 11.15 0.69 21.97
C LYS A 45 12.08 -0.50 21.76
N LEU A 46 13.25 -0.46 22.40
CA LEU A 46 14.19 -1.57 22.41
C LEU A 46 13.54 -2.72 23.16
N VAL A 47 12.90 -3.63 22.40
CA VAL A 47 12.43 -4.90 22.95
C VAL A 47 13.70 -5.70 23.27
N PRO A 48 13.87 -6.18 24.51
CA PRO A 48 15.02 -7.00 24.84
C PRO A 48 15.07 -8.19 23.88
N ILE A 49 16.20 -8.34 23.20
CA ILE A 49 16.44 -9.49 22.34
C ILE A 49 16.34 -10.72 23.25
N LEU A 50 15.35 -11.58 23.02
CA LEU A 50 15.29 -12.85 23.73
C LEU A 50 16.56 -13.62 23.36
N ASN A 51 17.42 -13.88 24.34
CA ASN A 51 18.69 -14.58 24.13
C ASN A 51 18.50 -16.03 23.69
N SER A 52 17.27 -16.57 23.80
CA SER A 52 16.89 -17.87 23.30
C SER A 52 15.51 -17.82 22.67
N LEU A 53 15.34 -18.46 21.53
CA LEU A 53 14.01 -18.67 20.96
C LEU A 53 13.26 -19.70 21.82
N PRO A 54 11.95 -19.50 22.07
CA PRO A 54 11.13 -20.51 22.72
C PRO A 54 11.17 -21.83 21.93
N THR A 55 11.20 -22.95 22.66
CA THR A 55 11.15 -24.28 22.05
C THR A 55 9.72 -24.62 21.59
N ARG A 56 9.60 -25.64 20.74
CA ARG A 56 8.30 -26.17 20.30
C ARG A 56 7.45 -26.61 21.50
N GLU A 57 8.03 -27.29 22.48
CA GLU A 57 7.36 -27.65 23.74
C GLU A 57 6.80 -26.44 24.48
N ASN A 58 7.56 -25.34 24.59
CA ASN A 58 7.08 -24.12 25.26
C ASN A 58 5.84 -23.55 24.56
N HIS A 59 5.81 -23.58 23.23
CA HIS A 59 4.63 -23.15 22.47
C HIS A 59 3.43 -24.06 22.70
N PHE A 60 3.62 -25.39 22.72
CA PHE A 60 2.53 -26.31 23.03
C PHE A 60 1.99 -26.12 24.45
N GLN A 61 2.87 -25.85 25.40
CA GLN A 61 2.46 -25.59 26.77
C GLN A 61 1.65 -24.29 26.86
N ALA A 62 2.12 -23.21 26.23
CA ALA A 62 1.39 -21.94 26.16
C ALA A 62 0.00 -22.08 25.53
N LEU A 63 -0.12 -22.91 24.47
CA LEU A 63 -1.41 -23.22 23.84
C LEU A 63 -2.36 -24.03 24.73
N ARG A 64 -1.84 -24.85 25.66
CA ARG A 64 -2.65 -25.62 26.62
C ARG A 64 -3.05 -24.81 27.84
N GLU A 65 -2.17 -23.94 28.31
CA GLU A 65 -2.41 -23.07 29.47
C GLU A 65 -3.35 -21.92 29.15
N THR A 66 -3.36 -21.46 27.90
CA THR A 66 -4.28 -20.43 27.43
C THR A 66 -5.61 -21.07 27.05
N SER A 67 -6.68 -20.73 27.78
CA SER A 67 -8.01 -21.32 27.53
C SER A 67 -8.65 -20.80 26.24
N GLU A 68 -8.45 -19.52 25.91
CA GLU A 68 -9.06 -18.86 24.76
C GLU A 68 -8.12 -17.84 24.11
N PHE A 69 -8.20 -17.73 22.79
CA PHE A 69 -7.50 -16.74 21.98
C PHE A 69 -8.54 -15.85 21.30
N ASP A 70 -8.25 -14.55 21.21
CA ASP A 70 -9.07 -13.60 20.46
C ASP A 70 -8.99 -13.87 18.95
N VAL A 71 -7.80 -14.30 18.49
CA VAL A 71 -7.53 -14.57 17.07
C VAL A 71 -6.74 -15.87 16.90
N LEU A 72 -7.25 -16.77 16.05
CA LEU A 72 -6.51 -17.94 15.58
C LEU A 72 -6.16 -17.77 14.10
N ILE A 73 -4.88 -17.83 13.78
CA ILE A 73 -4.34 -17.70 12.43
C ILE A 73 -3.86 -19.06 11.94
N ILE A 74 -4.33 -19.45 10.76
CA ILE A 74 -3.95 -20.72 10.12
C ILE A 74 -3.04 -20.42 8.93
N GLY A 75 -1.78 -20.82 9.04
CA GLY A 75 -0.74 -20.62 8.04
C GLY A 75 0.26 -19.53 8.44
N GLY A 76 1.54 -19.91 8.58
CA GLY A 76 2.69 -19.07 8.88
C GLY A 76 3.43 -18.57 7.65
N GLY A 77 2.72 -18.32 6.55
CA GLY A 77 3.24 -17.61 5.37
C GLY A 77 3.35 -16.10 5.61
N ALA A 78 3.83 -15.35 4.62
CA ALA A 78 4.00 -13.90 4.73
C ALA A 78 2.73 -13.17 5.20
N THR A 79 1.56 -13.54 4.67
CA THR A 79 0.27 -12.97 5.09
C THR A 79 -0.08 -13.31 6.54
N GLY A 80 -0.04 -14.59 6.92
CA GLY A 80 -0.42 -15.00 8.28
C GLY A 80 0.52 -14.45 9.35
N SER A 81 1.83 -14.42 9.08
CA SER A 81 2.80 -13.77 9.99
C SER A 81 2.55 -12.27 10.11
N GLY A 82 2.18 -11.59 9.02
CA GLY A 82 1.80 -10.17 9.05
C GLY A 82 0.52 -9.91 9.85
N CYS A 83 -0.51 -10.74 9.66
CA CYS A 83 -1.73 -10.69 10.46
C CYS A 83 -1.45 -10.97 11.95
N ALA A 84 -0.56 -11.91 12.27
CA ALA A 84 -0.20 -12.21 13.65
C ALA A 84 0.50 -11.03 14.31
N LEU A 85 1.42 -10.39 13.58
CA LEU A 85 2.09 -9.19 14.06
C LEU A 85 1.08 -8.07 14.32
N ASP A 86 0.18 -7.79 13.37
CA ASP A 86 -0.85 -6.74 13.52
C ASP A 86 -1.82 -7.03 14.69
N ALA A 87 -2.24 -8.29 14.86
CA ALA A 87 -3.10 -8.67 15.98
C ALA A 87 -2.39 -8.49 17.33
N VAL A 88 -1.13 -8.93 17.45
CA VAL A 88 -0.34 -8.80 18.68
C VAL A 88 -0.01 -7.34 19.00
N THR A 89 0.32 -6.50 18.00
CA THR A 89 0.58 -5.07 18.24
C THR A 89 -0.66 -4.31 18.68
N ARG A 90 -1.85 -4.81 18.35
CA ARG A 90 -3.15 -4.32 18.86
C ARG A 90 -3.51 -4.86 20.24
N GLY A 91 -2.68 -5.74 20.82
CA GLY A 91 -2.88 -6.31 22.16
C GLY A 91 -3.84 -7.51 22.21
N LEU A 92 -4.13 -8.14 21.07
CA LEU A 92 -5.01 -9.31 21.01
C LEU A 92 -4.26 -10.59 21.38
N SER A 93 -4.89 -11.45 22.17
CA SER A 93 -4.42 -12.82 22.43
C SER A 93 -4.48 -13.61 21.13
N THR A 94 -3.32 -13.92 20.56
CA THR A 94 -3.22 -14.47 19.20
C THR A 94 -2.47 -15.80 19.18
N ALA A 95 -3.05 -16.80 18.54
CA ALA A 95 -2.39 -18.06 18.22
C ALA A 95 -2.17 -18.18 16.71
N LEU A 96 -1.02 -18.69 16.28
CA LEU A 96 -0.74 -19.01 14.88
C LEU A 96 -0.26 -20.45 14.78
N VAL A 97 -0.85 -21.21 13.85
CA VAL A 97 -0.46 -22.58 13.54
C VAL A 97 -0.01 -22.71 12.10
N GLU A 98 1.16 -23.31 11.90
CA GLU A 98 1.69 -23.70 10.59
C GLU A 98 1.94 -25.21 10.60
N ARG A 99 1.61 -25.87 9.49
CA ARG A 99 1.78 -27.31 9.35
C ARG A 99 3.25 -27.67 9.13
N ASP A 100 3.91 -26.90 8.28
CA ASP A 100 5.28 -27.13 7.84
C ASP A 100 6.24 -26.17 8.57
N ASP A 101 7.21 -25.56 7.88
CA ASP A 101 8.05 -24.48 8.42
C ASP A 101 7.51 -23.11 8.03
N PHE A 102 7.85 -22.07 8.80
CA PHE A 102 7.41 -20.70 8.54
C PHE A 102 7.86 -20.22 7.14
N GLY A 103 6.92 -19.65 6.38
CA GLY A 103 7.17 -19.17 5.02
C GLY A 103 7.45 -20.27 3.98
N SER A 104 7.39 -21.55 4.35
CA SER A 104 7.78 -22.68 3.47
C SER A 104 6.90 -22.85 2.23
N GLY A 105 5.69 -22.27 2.20
CA GLY A 105 4.78 -22.27 1.04
C GLY A 105 5.20 -21.32 -0.09
N THR A 106 4.23 -20.62 -0.70
CA THR A 106 4.48 -19.67 -1.80
C THR A 106 5.42 -18.53 -1.40
N SER A 107 5.42 -18.13 -0.12
CA SER A 107 6.23 -17.02 0.39
C SER A 107 7.74 -17.22 0.19
N SER A 108 8.25 -18.46 0.22
CA SER A 108 9.67 -18.77 -0.06
C SER A 108 10.01 -18.86 -1.57
N ARG A 109 8.99 -19.01 -2.42
CA ARG A 109 9.10 -19.28 -3.87
C ARG A 109 8.89 -18.04 -4.74
N SER A 110 8.96 -16.84 -4.15
CA SER A 110 8.89 -15.58 -4.90
C SER A 110 10.22 -15.25 -5.60
N THR A 111 10.19 -14.21 -6.43
CA THR A 111 11.40 -13.58 -7.01
C THR A 111 12.27 -12.89 -5.96
N LYS A 112 11.80 -12.79 -4.70
CA LYS A 112 12.48 -12.11 -3.58
C LYS A 112 12.75 -10.62 -3.87
N LEU A 113 11.91 -10.00 -4.70
CA LEU A 113 11.94 -8.58 -5.01
C LEU A 113 10.65 -7.92 -4.56
N ILE A 114 10.77 -6.81 -3.83
CA ILE A 114 9.65 -5.94 -3.53
C ILE A 114 9.50 -4.98 -4.71
N HIS A 115 8.38 -5.05 -5.43
CA HIS A 115 8.09 -4.15 -6.53
C HIS A 115 6.61 -3.75 -6.51
N GLY A 116 6.32 -2.46 -6.74
CA GLY A 116 4.94 -1.92 -6.80
C GLY A 116 4.17 -2.30 -8.06
N GLY A 117 4.55 -3.39 -8.73
CA GLY A 117 3.78 -3.91 -9.86
C GLY A 117 3.62 -2.96 -11.06
N VAL A 118 4.67 -2.21 -11.47
CA VAL A 118 4.61 -1.22 -12.58
C VAL A 118 3.96 -1.78 -13.86
N ARG A 119 4.10 -3.07 -14.12
CA ARG A 119 3.45 -3.77 -15.25
C ARG A 119 1.92 -3.80 -15.17
N TYR A 120 1.35 -3.86 -13.97
CA TYR A 120 -0.10 -3.87 -13.74
C TYR A 120 -0.68 -2.47 -13.99
N LEU A 121 0.01 -1.41 -13.56
CA LEU A 121 -0.39 -0.03 -13.87
C LEU A 121 -0.38 0.24 -15.38
N GLN A 122 0.67 -0.21 -16.07
CA GLN A 122 0.74 -0.13 -17.54
C GLN A 122 -0.44 -0.86 -18.19
N LYS A 123 -0.79 -2.06 -17.70
CA LYS A 123 -1.90 -2.85 -18.25
C LYS A 123 -3.25 -2.16 -18.03
N ALA A 124 -3.50 -1.58 -16.86
CA ALA A 124 -4.72 -0.85 -16.56
C ALA A 124 -4.91 0.34 -17.52
N ILE A 125 -3.89 1.19 -17.64
CA ILE A 125 -3.92 2.39 -18.50
C ILE A 125 -4.06 2.03 -19.99
N MET A 126 -3.32 1.03 -20.47
CA MET A 126 -3.31 0.69 -21.89
C MET A 126 -4.52 -0.14 -22.34
N LYS A 127 -5.17 -0.86 -21.43
CA LYS A 127 -6.31 -1.74 -21.76
C LYS A 127 -7.67 -1.22 -21.32
N LEU A 128 -7.74 -0.06 -20.62
CA LEU A 128 -9.00 0.50 -20.09
C LEU A 128 -9.80 -0.56 -19.30
N ASP A 129 -9.07 -1.36 -18.52
CA ASP A 129 -9.62 -2.46 -17.77
C ASP A 129 -10.11 -1.93 -16.42
N PHE A 130 -11.37 -1.49 -16.37
CA PHE A 130 -11.95 -0.78 -15.23
C PHE A 130 -11.93 -1.59 -13.91
N GLU A 131 -11.91 -2.92 -13.98
CA GLU A 131 -11.74 -3.77 -12.78
C GLU A 131 -10.34 -3.64 -12.17
N GLN A 132 -9.32 -3.54 -13.01
CA GLN A 132 -7.93 -3.33 -12.56
C GLN A 132 -7.73 -1.90 -12.05
N GLU A 133 -8.33 -0.90 -12.71
CA GLU A 133 -8.30 0.49 -12.23
C GLU A 133 -9.00 0.63 -10.88
N SER A 134 -10.19 0.04 -10.71
CA SER A 134 -10.93 0.10 -9.46
C SER A 134 -10.18 -0.56 -8.29
N GLY A 135 -9.50 -1.69 -8.53
CA GLY A 135 -8.69 -2.34 -7.51
C GLY A 135 -7.49 -1.49 -7.06
N ILE A 136 -6.77 -0.90 -8.02
CA ILE A 136 -5.63 -0.02 -7.73
C ILE A 136 -6.09 1.23 -6.97
N MET A 137 -7.22 1.84 -7.35
CA MET A 137 -7.74 3.03 -6.69
C MET A 137 -8.24 2.72 -5.28
N ALA A 138 -8.90 1.58 -5.07
CA ALA A 138 -9.33 1.15 -3.73
C ALA A 138 -8.13 0.93 -2.79
N GLU A 139 -7.05 0.33 -3.28
CA GLU A 139 -5.84 0.09 -2.48
C GLU A 139 -5.10 1.39 -2.16
N LEU A 140 -5.11 2.36 -3.09
CA LEU A 140 -4.59 3.72 -2.85
C LEU A 140 -5.43 4.50 -1.84
N GLU A 141 -6.76 4.38 -1.87
CA GLU A 141 -7.64 5.03 -0.89
C GLU A 141 -7.44 4.50 0.51
N VAL A 142 -7.31 3.17 0.66
CA VAL A 142 -7.03 2.54 1.96
C VAL A 142 -5.64 2.97 2.49
N GLY A 143 -4.65 3.08 1.62
CA GLY A 143 -3.30 3.52 1.99
C GLY A 143 -3.17 5.01 2.33
N ALA A 144 -4.06 5.87 1.83
CA ALA A 144 -4.06 7.32 2.08
C ALA A 144 -4.89 7.73 3.32
N GLY A 145 -5.60 6.79 3.94
CA GLY A 145 -6.42 6.99 5.14
C GLY A 145 -5.67 6.89 6.47
N LEU A 146 -4.34 6.82 6.46
CA LEU A 146 -3.46 6.87 7.64
C LEU A 146 -2.71 8.22 7.71
#